data_AF-A0A926BUK6-F1
#
_entry.id   AF-A0A926BUK6-F1
#
_cell.length_a   1.000
_cell.length_b   1.000
_cell.length_c   1.000
_cell.angle_alpha   90.00
_cell.angle_beta   90.00
_cell.angle_gamma   90.00
#
_symmetry.space_group_name_H-M   'P 1'
#
loop_
_entity.id
_entity.type
_entity.pdbx_description
1 polymer ?
#
loop_
_entity_poly.entity_id
_entity_poly.type
_entity_poly.pdbx_seq_one_letter_code
_entity_poly.pdbx_strand_id
1 'polypeptide(L)'
;WTIRRGQSFRIIIDFYPRAPKVYTARLEIRTSFPCDGLDTTMLVRGEGFAPAFGMTIAFDTANVNRNTIGLTTCDTLELPIVANRDIPQQVIDMKFRIGYDSTALKLIDIRSTYTSRAGTTVSIADTGDGARGLLSNAWNVLADTIALVRFAVIRGPASFDITLDSIEFDSDSLMFFKIIAGGDRARVIIDEPLIAITPATNFDTVNVRTCADRVFYVSNPGLIPVRFDSLAGLPPGHRVTASTRPIPTTLAPGDTVAVTVTFCAFTEATYDAAVTAVSNEPCAIGDTGRVVSFGYAPPFPLSVLFDANIGVADEIRGTIADTIDVPITVDRDIPQTPLDIDLFVAYNRRALQLIGATSTYGTPTLTESTNGANVVLNGCDSIRAGQIALMRFIVAVPDSITSPIRIDRQSVLFASDSAFWVKLIPSGDTGRVVVDGRCNITRLNFRGGLNRLNAAVPNPASTSIAFDVEFMEDGHPRMNVVNAAGIDIAQLMTGEPLGGGRYRLELDVTDIPAGIYYCVFDNGRFRAVERFVVVK
;
A
#
# COMPACT_ATOMS: atom_id res chain seq x y z
N TRP A 1 -1.27 22.38 -95.22
CA TRP A 1 -0.37 22.97 -96.23
C TRP A 1 0.11 21.86 -97.15
N THR A 2 0.09 22.06 -98.47
CA THR A 2 0.59 21.05 -99.43
C THR A 2 1.95 21.51 -99.95
N ILE A 3 3.02 20.90 -99.44
CA ILE A 3 4.40 21.26 -99.79
C ILE A 3 4.71 20.59 -101.13
N ARG A 4 4.93 21.38 -102.19
CA ARG A 4 5.29 20.84 -103.51
C ARG A 4 6.77 20.50 -103.57
N ARG A 5 7.15 19.62 -104.50
CA ARG A 5 8.54 19.25 -104.75
C ARG A 5 9.40 20.50 -104.97
N GLY A 6 10.46 20.65 -104.17
CA GLY A 6 11.39 21.78 -104.21
C GLY A 6 11.00 23.00 -103.37
N GLN A 7 9.83 22.99 -102.71
CA GLN A 7 9.43 24.04 -101.76
C GLN A 7 9.89 23.71 -100.35
N SER A 8 10.41 24.70 -99.63
CA SER A 8 10.68 24.60 -98.20
C SER A 8 9.50 25.13 -97.39
N PHE A 9 9.24 24.50 -96.24
CA PHE A 9 8.24 24.94 -95.26
C PHE A 9 8.97 25.27 -93.96
N ARG A 10 8.65 26.42 -93.36
CA ARG A 10 9.28 26.89 -92.12
C ARG A 10 8.26 26.88 -91.00
N ILE A 11 8.59 26.17 -89.92
CA ILE A 11 7.86 26.22 -88.66
C ILE A 11 8.65 27.13 -87.72
N ILE A 12 7.99 28.14 -87.16
CA ILE A 12 8.55 28.96 -86.08
C ILE A 12 7.92 28.44 -84.79
N ILE A 13 8.77 28.10 -83.82
CA ILE A 13 8.36 27.61 -82.51
C ILE A 13 8.83 28.64 -81.50
N ASP A 14 7.90 29.27 -80.81
CA ASP A 14 8.21 30.18 -79.73
C ASP A 14 8.36 29.40 -78.42
N PHE A 15 9.48 29.63 -77.72
CA PHE A 15 9.81 28.96 -76.48
C PHE A 15 9.71 29.93 -75.31
N TYR A 16 8.72 29.72 -74.44
CA TYR A 16 8.48 30.50 -73.22
C TYR A 16 8.73 29.61 -71.99
N PRO A 17 9.98 29.46 -71.53
CA PRO A 17 10.29 28.65 -70.35
C PRO A 17 9.67 29.25 -69.10
N ARG A 18 9.10 28.40 -68.24
CA ARG A 18 8.47 28.83 -66.98
C ARG A 18 9.38 28.77 -65.75
N ALA A 19 10.49 28.04 -65.87
CA ALA A 19 11.45 27.77 -64.81
C ALA A 19 12.85 27.55 -65.41
N PRO A 20 13.94 27.82 -64.64
CA PRO A 20 15.32 27.69 -65.11
C PRO A 20 15.79 26.24 -65.14
N LYS A 21 15.23 25.45 -66.06
CA LYS A 21 15.59 24.04 -66.30
C LYS A 21 15.71 23.75 -67.78
N VAL A 22 16.24 22.58 -68.11
CA VAL A 22 16.32 22.08 -69.48
C VAL A 22 14.95 21.51 -69.86
N TYR A 23 14.39 21.99 -70.98
CA TYR A 23 13.17 21.50 -71.59
C TYR A 23 13.53 20.69 -72.83
N THR A 24 13.01 19.48 -72.90
CA THR A 24 13.16 18.59 -74.06
C THR A 24 11.79 18.08 -74.47
N ALA A 25 11.47 18.22 -75.75
CA ALA A 25 10.22 17.72 -76.31
C ALA A 25 10.47 17.20 -77.73
N ARG A 26 9.74 16.14 -78.12
CA ARG A 26 9.71 15.69 -79.51
C ARG A 26 8.55 16.37 -80.23
N LEU A 27 8.82 16.96 -81.39
CA LEU A 27 7.79 17.56 -82.23
C LEU A 27 7.10 16.45 -83.03
N GLU A 28 5.77 16.38 -82.96
CA GLU A 28 4.96 15.51 -83.80
C GLU A 28 4.53 16.27 -85.05
N ILE A 29 5.08 15.90 -86.22
CA ILE A 29 4.65 16.43 -87.52
C ILE A 29 3.79 15.39 -88.20
N ARG A 30 2.51 15.71 -88.38
CA ARG A 30 1.55 14.85 -89.10
C ARG A 30 1.36 15.36 -90.52
N THR A 31 1.54 14.48 -91.50
CA THR A 31 1.23 14.71 -92.92
C THR A 31 0.00 13.91 -93.29
N SER A 32 -0.92 14.47 -94.07
CA SER A 32 -2.18 13.80 -94.46
C SER A 32 -2.39 13.67 -95.97
N PHE A 33 -1.42 14.10 -96.77
CA PHE A 33 -1.45 14.01 -98.23
C PHE A 33 -0.01 13.90 -98.76
N PRO A 34 0.31 12.98 -99.69
CA PRO A 34 -0.60 12.05 -100.39
C PRO A 34 -1.07 10.85 -99.55
N CYS A 35 -0.39 10.55 -98.44
CA CYS A 35 -0.77 9.52 -97.47
C CYS A 35 -0.58 10.06 -96.04
N ASP A 36 -1.26 9.45 -95.08
CA ASP A 36 -1.03 9.74 -93.66
C ASP A 36 0.38 9.29 -93.24
N GLY A 37 1.09 10.18 -92.56
CA GLY A 37 2.44 9.96 -92.08
C GLY A 37 2.69 10.71 -90.78
N LEU A 38 3.57 10.16 -89.94
CA LEU A 38 3.95 10.72 -88.66
C LEU A 38 5.47 10.78 -88.55
N ASP A 39 6.01 11.98 -88.34
CA ASP A 39 7.42 12.19 -88.03
C ASP A 39 7.55 12.70 -86.59
N THR A 40 8.38 12.01 -85.80
CA THR A 40 8.71 12.36 -84.40
C THR A 40 10.22 12.47 -84.18
N THR A 41 11.01 12.51 -85.26
CA THR A 41 12.48 12.51 -85.20
C THR A 41 13.06 13.84 -84.71
N MET A 42 12.28 14.92 -84.80
CA MET A 42 12.71 16.26 -84.39
C MET A 42 12.63 16.43 -82.87
N LEU A 43 13.80 16.51 -82.23
CA LEU A 43 13.92 16.90 -80.83
C LEU A 43 14.10 18.42 -80.72
N VAL A 44 13.19 19.07 -80.00
CA VAL A 44 13.32 20.48 -79.62
C VAL A 44 13.88 20.55 -78.21
N ARG A 45 14.97 21.30 -78.03
CA ARG A 45 15.60 21.55 -76.74
C ARG A 45 15.69 23.06 -76.49
N GLY A 46 15.28 23.47 -75.30
CA GLY A 46 15.44 24.83 -74.82
C GLY A 46 15.89 24.82 -73.36
N GLU A 47 16.52 25.90 -72.92
CA GLU A 47 16.89 26.07 -71.51
C GLU A 47 16.27 27.36 -71.00
N GLY A 48 15.56 27.26 -69.88
CA GLY A 48 15.13 28.45 -69.16
C GLY A 48 16.31 29.07 -68.43
N PHE A 49 16.45 30.39 -68.52
CA PHE A 49 17.43 31.14 -67.74
C PHE A 49 16.70 32.01 -66.71
N ALA A 50 17.19 32.02 -65.48
CA ALA A 50 16.77 32.95 -64.45
C ALA A 50 18.01 33.41 -63.66
N PRO A 51 18.15 34.72 -63.36
CA PRO A 51 19.25 35.22 -62.52
C PRO A 51 19.23 34.57 -61.13
N ALA A 52 20.42 34.36 -60.56
CA ALA A 52 20.55 33.79 -59.22
C ALA A 52 20.08 34.81 -58.16
N PHE A 53 19.26 34.36 -57.22
CA PHE A 53 18.86 35.10 -56.04
C PHE A 53 19.42 34.41 -54.80
N GLY A 54 20.51 34.94 -54.28
CA GLY A 54 21.14 34.45 -53.05
C GLY A 54 20.39 34.92 -51.82
N MET A 55 20.12 33.98 -50.91
CA MET A 55 19.58 34.25 -49.58
C MET A 55 20.20 33.32 -48.53
N THR A 56 19.98 33.65 -47.26
CA THR A 56 20.43 32.84 -46.13
C THR A 56 19.22 32.39 -45.36
N ILE A 57 19.18 31.10 -45.06
CA ILE A 57 18.21 30.53 -44.15
C ILE A 57 19.00 29.91 -43.01
N ALA A 58 18.74 30.38 -41.80
CA ALA A 58 19.53 30.05 -40.62
C ALA A 58 18.65 29.88 -39.38
N PHE A 59 19.23 29.32 -38.31
CA PHE A 59 18.56 29.29 -37.01
C PHE A 59 18.54 30.69 -36.38
N ASP A 60 19.60 31.46 -36.60
CA ASP A 60 19.68 32.87 -36.27
C ASP A 60 20.40 33.60 -37.40
N THR A 61 19.68 34.45 -38.13
CA THR A 61 20.23 35.22 -39.24
C THR A 61 21.18 36.33 -38.79
N ALA A 62 21.21 36.68 -37.50
CA ALA A 62 22.20 37.60 -36.93
C ALA A 62 23.53 36.91 -36.61
N ASN A 63 23.55 35.60 -36.32
CA ASN A 63 24.72 34.86 -35.85
C ASN A 63 24.94 33.50 -36.55
N VAL A 64 25.04 33.52 -37.87
CA VAL A 64 25.15 32.34 -38.77
C VAL A 64 26.41 31.45 -38.54
N ASN A 65 27.27 31.74 -37.55
CA ASN A 65 28.50 30.98 -37.29
C ASN A 65 28.77 30.65 -35.81
N ARG A 66 27.93 31.12 -34.87
CA ARG A 66 28.28 31.08 -33.43
C ARG A 66 27.08 30.79 -32.55
N ASN A 67 26.40 29.67 -32.80
CA ASN A 67 25.25 29.26 -32.00
C ASN A 67 25.62 28.03 -31.16
N THR A 68 25.75 28.22 -29.84
CA THR A 68 25.72 27.12 -28.88
C THR A 68 24.39 27.18 -28.15
N ILE A 69 23.68 26.06 -28.16
CA ILE A 69 22.35 25.93 -27.56
C ILE A 69 22.48 24.98 -26.38
N GLY A 70 22.35 25.53 -25.17
CA GLY A 70 22.33 24.77 -23.94
C GLY A 70 20.91 24.29 -23.63
N LEU A 71 20.77 23.01 -23.31
CA LEU A 71 19.51 22.37 -22.97
C LEU A 71 19.71 21.47 -21.75
N THR A 72 18.63 21.20 -21.05
CA THR A 72 18.56 20.16 -20.04
C THR A 72 17.80 18.94 -20.56
N THR A 73 17.94 17.79 -19.89
CA THR A 73 17.26 16.53 -20.30
C THR A 73 15.73 16.59 -20.29
N CYS A 74 15.16 17.63 -19.70
CA CYS A 74 13.72 17.86 -19.58
C CYS A 74 13.21 19.03 -20.43
N ASP A 75 14.10 19.72 -21.15
CA ASP A 75 13.73 20.81 -22.04
C ASP A 75 13.16 20.30 -23.37
N THR A 76 12.41 21.20 -24.01
CA THR A 76 12.05 21.09 -25.42
C THR A 76 12.85 22.12 -26.20
N LEU A 77 13.63 21.67 -27.17
CA LEU A 77 14.37 22.55 -28.06
C LEU A 77 13.42 23.10 -29.13
N GLU A 78 13.24 24.41 -29.16
CA GLU A 78 12.53 25.10 -30.24
C GLU A 78 13.53 25.84 -31.13
N LEU A 79 13.61 25.43 -32.40
CA LEU A 79 14.51 25.98 -33.40
C LEU A 79 13.73 26.72 -34.49
N PRO A 80 13.82 28.06 -34.56
CA PRO A 80 13.26 28.79 -35.67
C PRO A 80 14.12 28.60 -36.93
N ILE A 81 13.48 28.55 -38.09
CA ILE A 81 14.10 28.58 -39.41
C ILE A 81 13.76 29.93 -40.01
N VAL A 82 14.74 30.82 -40.09
CA VAL A 82 14.54 32.24 -40.42
C VAL A 82 15.15 32.53 -41.78
N ALA A 83 14.40 33.19 -42.67
CA ALA A 83 14.95 33.77 -43.89
C ALA A 83 15.40 35.21 -43.66
N ASN A 84 16.57 35.56 -44.20
CA ASN A 84 17.08 36.92 -44.11
C ASN A 84 16.44 37.91 -45.10
N ARG A 85 15.67 37.43 -46.07
CA ARG A 85 15.08 38.21 -47.15
C ARG A 85 13.75 37.61 -47.59
N ASP A 86 12.87 38.45 -48.12
CA ASP A 86 11.61 38.01 -48.73
C ASP A 86 11.91 37.09 -49.92
N ILE A 87 11.15 35.99 -50.02
CA ILE A 87 11.27 35.06 -51.13
C ILE A 87 10.57 35.70 -52.34
N PRO A 88 11.27 35.87 -53.49
CA PRO A 88 10.75 36.62 -54.64
C PRO A 88 9.81 35.76 -55.50
N GLN A 89 8.85 35.08 -54.87
CA GLN A 89 7.84 34.23 -55.48
C GLN A 89 6.51 34.37 -54.72
N GLN A 90 5.40 34.41 -55.47
CA GLN A 90 4.08 34.53 -54.87
C GLN A 90 3.64 33.24 -54.20
N VAL A 91 3.95 32.09 -54.81
CA VAL A 91 3.67 30.75 -54.29
C VAL A 91 4.92 29.90 -54.44
N ILE A 92 5.34 29.24 -53.37
CA ILE A 92 6.56 28.42 -53.36
C ILE A 92 6.43 27.21 -52.45
N ASP A 93 7.00 26.10 -52.92
CA ASP A 93 7.27 24.91 -52.15
C ASP A 93 8.71 25.00 -51.64
N MET A 94 8.90 24.87 -50.34
CA MET A 94 10.21 24.87 -49.71
C MET A 94 10.44 23.53 -49.03
N LYS A 95 11.54 22.89 -49.40
CA LYS A 95 12.02 21.67 -48.77
C LYS A 95 13.34 21.93 -48.09
N PHE A 96 13.52 21.39 -46.90
CA PHE A 96 14.76 21.52 -46.15
C PHE A 96 15.00 20.27 -45.30
N ARG A 97 16.26 20.05 -44.92
CA ARG A 97 16.65 18.97 -44.02
C ARG A 97 17.35 19.56 -42.79
N ILE A 98 17.02 19.00 -41.63
CA ILE A 98 17.67 19.29 -40.36
C ILE A 98 18.42 18.03 -39.94
N GLY A 99 19.75 18.09 -39.94
CA GLY A 99 20.59 17.02 -39.39
C GLY A 99 20.69 17.19 -37.88
N TYR A 100 20.39 16.15 -37.11
CA TYR A 100 20.54 16.11 -35.65
C TYR A 100 20.88 14.69 -35.20
N ASP A 101 21.34 14.55 -33.94
CA ASP A 101 21.55 13.25 -33.34
C ASP A 101 20.22 12.65 -32.82
N SER A 102 19.69 11.67 -33.55
CA SER A 102 18.44 10.98 -33.22
C SER A 102 18.52 10.10 -31.97
N THR A 103 19.71 9.88 -31.40
CA THR A 103 19.89 9.19 -30.11
C THR A 103 19.70 10.13 -28.92
N ALA A 104 19.84 11.44 -29.12
CA ALA A 104 19.72 12.46 -28.09
C ALA A 104 18.43 13.30 -28.21
N LEU A 105 17.96 13.57 -29.44
CA LEU A 105 16.75 14.33 -29.72
C LEU A 105 15.70 13.52 -30.48
N LYS A 106 14.43 13.80 -30.21
CA LYS A 106 13.28 13.31 -31.00
C LYS A 106 12.56 14.49 -31.62
N LEU A 107 12.34 14.46 -32.93
CA LEU A 107 11.47 15.43 -33.57
C LEU A 107 10.03 15.29 -33.03
N ILE A 108 9.46 16.40 -32.56
CA ILE A 108 8.06 16.48 -32.13
C ILE A 108 7.20 16.89 -33.33
N ASP A 109 7.46 18.08 -33.86
CA ASP A 109 6.78 18.63 -35.02
C ASP A 109 7.58 19.76 -35.67
N ILE A 110 7.09 20.18 -36.84
CA ILE A 110 7.50 21.37 -37.57
C ILE A 110 6.24 22.17 -37.82
N ARG A 111 6.22 23.41 -37.34
CA ARG A 111 5.09 24.35 -37.51
C ARG A 111 5.51 25.47 -38.44
N SER A 112 4.57 26.01 -39.19
CA SER A 112 4.82 27.19 -40.02
C SER A 112 3.61 28.12 -39.94
N THR A 113 3.88 29.42 -39.82
CA THR A 113 2.86 30.48 -39.83
C THR A 113 2.16 30.59 -41.18
N TYR A 114 2.75 30.06 -42.26
CA TYR A 114 2.19 30.09 -43.60
C TYR A 114 1.09 29.05 -43.84
N THR A 115 0.80 28.16 -42.87
CA THR A 115 -0.22 27.09 -42.99
C THR A 115 -1.67 27.54 -42.80
N SER A 116 -1.92 28.81 -42.47
CA SER A 116 -3.27 29.31 -42.16
C SER A 116 -4.19 29.42 -43.37
N ARG A 117 -3.69 29.21 -44.59
CA ARG A 117 -4.45 29.32 -45.84
C ARG A 117 -4.78 27.93 -46.40
N ALA A 118 -6.01 27.77 -46.89
CA ALA A 118 -6.46 26.53 -47.52
C ALA A 118 -5.52 26.11 -48.66
N GLY A 119 -4.95 24.90 -48.56
CA GLY A 119 -4.04 24.33 -49.56
C GLY A 119 -2.54 24.40 -49.21
N THR A 120 -2.14 25.16 -48.18
CA THR A 120 -0.76 25.14 -47.67
C THR A 120 -0.62 24.01 -46.65
N THR A 121 0.34 23.11 -46.86
CA THR A 121 0.58 21.97 -45.97
C THR A 121 2.03 21.91 -45.53
N VAL A 122 2.27 21.61 -44.26
CA VAL A 122 3.59 21.18 -43.78
C VAL A 122 3.56 19.68 -43.64
N SER A 123 4.44 19.01 -44.37
CA SER A 123 4.68 17.57 -44.19
C SER A 123 6.06 17.35 -43.60
N ILE A 124 6.13 16.33 -42.75
CA ILE A 124 7.30 16.00 -41.95
C ILE A 124 7.65 14.55 -42.23
N ALA A 125 8.92 14.32 -42.55
CA ALA A 125 9.48 12.98 -42.61
C ALA A 125 10.74 12.94 -41.75
N ASP A 126 10.70 12.20 -40.63
CA ASP A 126 11.90 11.80 -39.92
C ASP A 126 12.51 10.61 -40.67
N THR A 127 13.73 10.78 -41.19
CA THR A 127 14.42 9.76 -41.98
C THR A 127 15.46 8.98 -41.17
N GLY A 128 15.52 9.19 -39.84
CA GLY A 128 16.47 8.54 -38.93
C GLY A 128 17.88 9.15 -38.95
N ASP A 129 18.26 9.76 -40.07
CA ASP A 129 19.48 10.57 -40.28
C ASP A 129 19.20 12.09 -40.23
N GLY A 130 18.02 12.50 -39.78
CA GLY A 130 17.55 13.88 -39.71
C GLY A 130 16.07 14.03 -40.04
N ALA A 131 15.57 15.25 -39.90
CA ALA A 131 14.18 15.60 -40.21
C ALA A 131 14.13 16.32 -41.56
N ARG A 132 13.19 15.94 -42.42
CA ARG A 132 12.88 16.66 -43.66
C ARG A 132 11.54 17.37 -43.50
N GLY A 133 11.57 18.68 -43.69
CA GLY A 133 10.37 19.52 -43.76
C GLY A 133 10.06 19.85 -45.22
N LEU A 134 8.80 19.71 -45.61
CA LEU A 134 8.27 20.25 -46.85
C LEU A 134 7.10 21.18 -46.51
N LEU A 135 7.30 22.46 -46.81
CA LEU A 135 6.27 23.49 -46.77
C LEU A 135 5.76 23.67 -48.21
N SER A 136 4.57 23.15 -48.50
CA SER A 136 3.97 23.24 -49.84
C SER A 136 2.98 24.40 -49.93
N ASN A 137 2.98 25.10 -51.06
CA ASN A 137 2.13 26.23 -51.40
C ASN A 137 2.22 27.39 -50.39
N ALA A 138 3.43 27.77 -49.95
CA ALA A 138 3.60 28.94 -49.11
C ALA A 138 3.43 30.23 -49.92
N TRP A 139 2.65 31.18 -49.39
CA TRP A 139 2.34 32.44 -50.08
C TRP A 139 3.14 33.60 -49.53
N ASN A 140 3.77 34.39 -50.42
CA ASN A 140 4.47 35.64 -50.09
C ASN A 140 5.36 35.52 -48.84
N VAL A 141 6.29 34.56 -48.85
CA VAL A 141 7.15 34.29 -47.69
C VAL A 141 8.06 35.50 -47.41
N LEU A 142 7.87 36.12 -46.25
CA LEU A 142 8.60 37.29 -45.79
C LEU A 142 9.93 36.90 -45.10
N ALA A 143 10.82 37.88 -44.95
CA ALA A 143 12.05 37.80 -44.18
C ALA A 143 11.78 37.65 -42.66
N ASP A 144 11.34 36.46 -42.26
CA ASP A 144 11.04 36.11 -40.86
C ASP A 144 11.14 34.59 -40.67
N THR A 145 10.69 34.10 -39.51
CA THR A 145 10.55 32.69 -39.16
C THR A 145 9.57 32.01 -40.12
N ILE A 146 10.12 31.19 -41.00
CA ILE A 146 9.37 30.40 -41.98
C ILE A 146 8.78 29.16 -41.32
N ALA A 147 9.55 28.52 -40.43
CA ALA A 147 9.13 27.34 -39.70
C ALA A 147 9.73 27.34 -38.29
N LEU A 148 9.02 26.72 -37.35
CA LEU A 148 9.49 26.44 -35.99
C LEU A 148 9.54 24.93 -35.82
N VAL A 149 10.72 24.42 -35.51
CA VAL A 149 10.98 22.98 -35.37
C VAL A 149 11.14 22.69 -33.89
N ARG A 150 10.44 21.68 -33.38
CA ARG A 150 10.49 21.33 -31.97
C ARG A 150 11.02 19.93 -31.76
N PHE A 151 11.97 19.80 -30.83
CA PHE A 151 12.56 18.53 -30.45
C PHE A 151 12.38 18.27 -28.96
N ALA A 152 12.01 17.04 -28.61
CA ALA A 152 12.07 16.55 -27.24
C ALA A 152 13.46 15.97 -26.99
N VAL A 153 14.08 16.31 -25.86
CA VAL A 153 15.31 15.65 -25.42
C VAL A 153 14.96 14.24 -24.92
N ILE A 154 15.66 13.21 -25.44
CA ILE A 154 15.44 11.81 -25.05
C ILE A 154 16.57 11.32 -24.12
N ARG A 155 17.79 11.83 -24.32
CA ARG A 155 18.98 11.37 -23.59
C ARG A 155 20.00 12.50 -23.45
N GLY A 156 20.65 12.53 -22.29
CA GLY A 156 21.88 13.28 -22.02
C GLY A 156 22.79 12.48 -21.09
N PRO A 157 23.97 13.01 -20.73
CA PRO A 157 24.59 14.21 -21.32
C PRO A 157 25.03 13.96 -22.77
N ALA A 158 24.92 14.97 -23.64
CA ALA A 158 25.28 14.84 -25.06
C ALA A 158 25.78 16.17 -25.65
N SER A 159 26.68 16.10 -26.63
CA SER A 159 27.10 17.27 -27.41
C SER A 159 27.28 16.89 -28.88
N PHE A 160 26.56 17.56 -29.76
CA PHE A 160 26.57 17.32 -31.21
C PHE A 160 26.22 18.59 -31.99
N ASP A 161 26.47 18.56 -33.29
CA ASP A 161 26.09 19.66 -34.18
C ASP A 161 24.71 19.40 -34.78
N ILE A 162 23.85 20.43 -34.77
CA ILE A 162 22.58 20.46 -35.50
C ILE A 162 22.77 21.30 -36.78
N THR A 163 22.40 20.76 -37.93
CA THR A 163 22.62 21.40 -39.24
C THR A 163 21.31 21.65 -39.94
N LEU A 164 21.22 22.78 -40.67
CA LEU A 164 20.18 23.05 -41.65
C LEU A 164 20.82 22.95 -43.03
N ASP A 165 20.39 21.97 -43.83
CA ASP A 165 20.95 21.69 -45.15
C ASP A 165 19.87 21.29 -46.17
N SER A 166 20.31 20.99 -47.40
CA SER A 166 19.46 20.47 -48.48
C SER A 166 18.22 21.33 -48.75
N ILE A 167 18.40 22.66 -48.76
CA ILE A 167 17.31 23.61 -48.98
C ILE A 167 17.02 23.70 -50.48
N GLU A 168 15.82 23.28 -50.85
CA GLU A 168 15.34 23.26 -52.23
C GLU A 168 14.04 24.07 -52.32
N PHE A 169 13.87 24.77 -53.45
CA PHE A 169 12.66 25.52 -53.74
C PHE A 169 12.06 25.04 -55.06
N ASP A 170 10.74 24.84 -55.07
CA ASP A 170 9.97 24.52 -56.26
C ASP A 170 8.76 25.44 -56.37
N SER A 171 8.27 25.70 -57.57
CA SER A 171 7.08 26.51 -57.76
C SER A 171 6.38 26.14 -59.06
N ASP A 172 5.06 25.99 -58.98
CA ASP A 172 4.19 25.82 -60.15
C ASP A 172 3.98 27.14 -60.94
N SER A 173 4.45 28.26 -60.40
CA SER A 173 4.35 29.59 -61.01
C SER A 173 5.57 29.95 -61.86
N LEU A 174 5.46 31.04 -62.65
CA LEU A 174 6.58 31.57 -63.42
C LEU A 174 7.73 32.00 -62.47
N MET A 175 8.85 31.29 -62.54
CA MET A 175 10.03 31.60 -61.72
C MET A 175 10.90 32.68 -62.38
N PHE A 176 10.98 33.85 -61.76
CA PHE A 176 11.83 34.96 -62.21
C PHE A 176 13.29 34.84 -61.74
N PHE A 177 13.53 34.07 -60.66
CA PHE A 177 14.85 33.92 -60.06
C PHE A 177 15.15 32.46 -59.72
N LYS A 178 16.41 32.05 -59.87
CA LYS A 178 16.91 30.79 -59.29
C LYS A 178 17.32 31.06 -57.84
N ILE A 179 16.52 30.63 -56.88
CA ILE A 179 16.79 30.85 -55.45
C ILE A 179 17.92 29.92 -55.02
N ILE A 180 18.93 30.48 -54.36
CA ILE A 180 20.05 29.75 -53.76
C ILE A 180 20.09 30.13 -52.29
N ALA A 181 19.76 29.19 -51.41
CA ALA A 181 19.81 29.39 -49.96
C ALA A 181 21.04 28.71 -49.37
N GLY A 182 21.81 29.46 -48.57
CA GLY A 182 22.81 28.90 -47.66
C GLY A 182 22.13 28.34 -46.40
N GLY A 183 22.63 27.20 -45.92
CA GLY A 183 22.23 26.60 -44.64
C GLY A 183 23.03 27.12 -43.45
N ASP A 184 22.79 26.54 -42.28
CA ASP A 184 23.38 26.95 -41.00
C ASP A 184 23.75 25.74 -40.14
N ARG A 185 24.57 25.94 -39.11
CA ARG A 185 24.92 24.92 -38.11
C ARG A 185 25.02 25.53 -36.71
N ALA A 186 24.52 24.81 -35.71
CA ALA A 186 24.66 25.16 -34.30
C ALA A 186 25.18 23.96 -33.51
N ARG A 187 25.80 24.21 -32.36
CA ARG A 187 26.23 23.15 -31.44
C ARG A 187 25.24 23.03 -30.30
N VAL A 188 24.67 21.85 -30.12
CA VAL A 188 23.76 21.54 -29.02
C VAL A 188 24.55 20.89 -27.89
N ILE A 189 24.32 21.36 -26.66
CA ILE A 189 24.86 20.78 -25.43
C ILE A 189 23.68 20.45 -24.53
N ILE A 190 23.53 19.18 -24.18
CA ILE A 190 22.49 18.68 -23.28
C ILE A 190 23.19 18.26 -22.01
N ASP A 191 22.89 18.96 -20.91
CA ASP A 191 23.37 18.63 -19.58
C ASP A 191 22.26 17.98 -18.75
N GLU A 192 22.63 17.06 -17.86
CA GLU A 192 21.70 16.39 -16.97
C GLU A 192 21.71 17.08 -15.59
N PRO A 193 20.53 17.48 -15.06
CA PRO A 193 20.44 18.00 -13.70
C PRO A 193 20.62 16.84 -12.72
N LEU A 194 21.54 17.01 -11.77
CA LEU A 194 21.84 16.00 -10.76
C LEU A 194 21.72 16.60 -9.37
N ILE A 195 21.20 15.80 -8.44
CA ILE A 195 21.18 16.10 -7.01
C ILE A 195 21.69 14.86 -6.29
N ALA A 196 22.44 15.03 -5.21
CA ALA A 196 22.94 13.95 -4.40
C ALA A 196 22.64 14.20 -2.93
N ILE A 197 22.27 13.17 -2.19
CA ILE A 197 22.10 13.20 -0.73
C ILE A 197 23.08 12.23 -0.06
N THR A 198 23.42 12.50 1.20
CA THR A 198 24.20 11.56 2.02
C THR A 198 23.57 10.16 2.03
N PRO A 199 24.30 9.09 1.63
CA PRO A 199 23.69 7.78 1.35
C PRO A 199 23.04 7.11 2.55
N ALA A 200 23.63 7.25 3.74
CA ALA A 200 23.11 6.65 4.97
C ALA A 200 23.41 7.55 6.17
N THR A 201 22.39 7.79 7.00
CA THR A 201 22.51 8.53 8.26
C THR A 201 21.88 7.72 9.38
N ASN A 202 22.66 7.43 10.43
CA ASN A 202 22.21 6.67 11.59
C ASN A 202 22.09 7.60 12.81
N PHE A 203 20.92 7.63 13.43
CA PHE A 203 20.71 8.30 14.72
C PHE A 203 21.14 7.42 15.91
N ASP A 204 21.46 6.16 15.65
CA ASP A 204 21.73 5.13 16.65
C ASP A 204 20.52 4.98 17.60
N THR A 205 20.79 4.83 18.88
CA THR A 205 19.80 4.66 19.93
C THR A 205 19.44 6.01 20.54
N VAL A 206 18.15 6.36 20.52
CA VAL A 206 17.62 7.59 21.11
C VAL A 206 16.58 7.21 22.16
N ASN A 207 16.73 7.71 23.39
CA ASN A 207 15.78 7.44 24.45
C ASN A 207 14.40 8.04 24.10
N VAL A 208 13.33 7.32 24.38
CA VAL A 208 11.97 7.85 24.21
C VAL A 208 11.80 9.15 25.02
N ARG A 209 11.12 10.16 24.44
CA ARG A 209 11.02 11.56 24.93
C ARG A 209 12.28 12.41 24.80
N THR A 210 13.37 11.88 24.29
CA THR A 210 14.54 12.68 23.92
C THR A 210 14.62 12.84 22.40
N CYS A 211 15.36 13.84 21.96
CA CYS A 211 15.62 14.07 20.55
C CYS A 211 17.12 14.05 20.29
N ALA A 212 17.50 13.60 19.10
CA ALA A 212 18.87 13.66 18.59
C ALA A 212 18.88 14.31 17.22
N ASP A 213 19.96 15.02 16.91
CA ASP A 213 20.14 15.72 15.64
C ASP A 213 21.20 15.02 14.78
N ARG A 214 20.95 14.96 13.47
CA ARG A 214 21.93 14.55 12.46
C ARG A 214 21.87 15.48 11.26
N VAL A 215 23.01 15.61 10.58
CA VAL A 215 23.14 16.48 9.42
C VAL A 215 23.16 15.64 8.15
N PHE A 216 22.27 15.97 7.23
CA PHE A 216 22.23 15.46 5.87
C PHE A 216 22.87 16.48 4.95
N TYR A 217 23.83 16.05 4.13
CA TYR A 217 24.40 16.88 3.08
C TYR A 217 23.66 16.61 1.78
N VAL A 218 23.20 17.68 1.13
CA VAL A 218 22.62 17.65 -0.20
C VAL A 218 23.52 18.50 -1.10
N SER A 219 24.01 17.92 -2.20
CA SER A 219 24.93 18.59 -3.12
C SER A 219 24.47 18.49 -4.55
N ASN A 220 24.93 19.42 -5.39
CA ASN A 220 24.77 19.35 -6.83
C ASN A 220 26.07 18.86 -7.48
N PRO A 221 26.20 17.57 -7.84
CA PRO A 221 27.37 17.05 -8.54
C PRO A 221 27.35 17.34 -10.06
N GLY A 222 26.25 17.89 -10.59
CA GLY A 222 26.07 18.15 -12.02
C GLY A 222 26.77 19.42 -12.50
N LEU A 223 26.56 19.75 -13.78
CA LEU A 223 27.16 20.90 -14.46
C LEU A 223 26.22 22.12 -14.56
N ILE A 224 24.95 21.95 -14.19
CA ILE A 224 23.92 23.00 -14.23
C ILE A 224 23.35 23.26 -12.84
N PRO A 225 22.92 24.50 -12.52
CA PRO A 225 22.27 24.78 -11.25
C PRO A 225 20.97 23.99 -11.06
N VAL A 226 20.72 23.49 -9.85
CA VAL A 226 19.48 22.77 -9.48
C VAL A 226 18.88 23.38 -8.22
N ARG A 227 17.56 23.33 -8.04
CA ARG A 227 16.89 23.85 -6.84
C ARG A 227 16.57 22.73 -5.86
N PHE A 228 17.25 22.69 -4.73
CA PHE A 228 16.86 21.81 -3.64
C PHE A 228 15.57 22.31 -2.97
N ASP A 229 14.50 21.53 -3.10
CA ASP A 229 13.17 21.90 -2.61
C ASP A 229 12.91 21.40 -1.19
N SER A 230 13.16 20.11 -0.91
CA SER A 230 12.90 19.50 0.40
C SER A 230 13.48 18.09 0.52
N LEU A 231 13.45 17.55 1.75
CA LEU A 231 13.60 16.12 2.02
C LEU A 231 12.23 15.47 2.14
N ALA A 232 11.92 14.53 1.25
CA ALA A 232 10.71 13.72 1.27
C ALA A 232 10.97 12.34 1.90
N GLY A 233 9.91 11.70 2.41
CA GLY A 233 10.00 10.33 2.94
C GLY A 233 10.55 10.21 4.37
N LEU A 234 10.61 11.30 5.13
CA LEU A 234 11.04 11.25 6.53
C LEU A 234 10.09 10.37 7.37
N PRO A 235 10.60 9.38 8.13
CA PRO A 235 9.76 8.54 8.96
C PRO A 235 9.18 9.30 10.17
N PRO A 236 8.14 8.77 10.83
CA PRO A 236 7.56 9.38 12.03
C PRO A 236 8.64 9.73 13.07
N GLY A 237 8.48 10.88 13.73
CA GLY A 237 9.48 11.39 14.67
C GLY A 237 10.66 12.14 14.06
N HIS A 238 10.83 12.13 12.73
CA HIS A 238 11.89 12.86 12.05
C HIS A 238 11.35 14.15 11.43
N ARG A 239 12.07 15.25 11.61
CA ARG A 239 11.73 16.55 11.02
C ARG A 239 12.98 17.36 10.71
N VAL A 240 12.93 18.15 9.64
CA VAL A 240 13.96 19.16 9.36
C VAL A 240 13.80 20.30 10.36
N THR A 241 14.85 20.63 11.11
CA THR A 241 14.84 21.69 12.13
C THR A 241 15.73 22.88 11.80
N ALA A 242 16.80 22.65 11.02
CA ALA A 242 17.68 23.71 10.58
C ALA A 242 18.31 23.39 9.23
N SER A 243 18.83 24.41 8.55
CA SER A 243 19.60 24.27 7.33
C SER A 243 20.61 25.41 7.20
N THR A 244 21.73 25.17 6.52
CA THR A 244 22.77 26.20 6.32
C THR A 244 22.34 27.29 5.33
N ARG A 245 21.36 26.99 4.47
CA ARG A 245 20.70 27.93 3.54
C ARG A 245 19.18 27.77 3.68
N PRO A 246 18.37 28.84 3.56
CA PRO A 246 16.90 28.71 3.57
C PRO A 246 16.43 27.76 2.48
N ILE A 247 15.52 26.84 2.81
CA ILE A 247 14.96 25.86 1.86
C ILE A 247 13.57 26.37 1.44
N PRO A 248 13.24 26.44 0.14
CA PRO A 248 14.01 25.96 -1.01
C PRO A 248 15.21 26.86 -1.38
N THR A 249 16.29 26.27 -1.94
CA THR A 249 17.50 27.00 -2.38
C THR A 249 18.05 26.47 -3.71
N THR A 250 18.57 27.36 -4.55
CA THR A 250 19.35 26.98 -5.75
C THR A 250 20.79 26.62 -5.36
N LEU A 251 21.28 25.51 -5.88
CA LEU A 251 22.64 24.99 -5.71
C LEU A 251 23.38 25.10 -7.04
N ALA A 252 24.47 25.88 -7.07
CA ALA A 252 25.37 25.92 -8.21
C ALA A 252 26.10 24.56 -8.38
N PRO A 253 26.69 24.27 -9.55
CA PRO A 253 27.55 23.09 -9.73
C PRO A 253 28.63 23.01 -8.63
N GLY A 254 28.69 21.89 -7.92
CA GLY A 254 29.60 21.65 -6.80
C GLY A 254 29.16 22.24 -5.44
N ASP A 255 28.08 23.01 -5.38
CA ASP A 255 27.56 23.53 -4.11
C ASP A 255 26.96 22.42 -3.23
N THR A 256 27.01 22.64 -1.93
CA THR A 256 26.41 21.78 -0.91
C THR A 256 25.58 22.59 0.08
N VAL A 257 24.44 22.06 0.50
CA VAL A 257 23.65 22.54 1.63
C VAL A 257 23.63 21.45 2.71
N ALA A 258 23.76 21.86 3.97
CA ALA A 258 23.65 20.97 5.11
C ALA A 258 22.28 21.17 5.77
N VAL A 259 21.56 20.08 5.99
CA VAL A 259 20.20 20.05 6.53
C VAL A 259 20.22 19.26 7.82
N THR A 260 19.86 19.90 8.93
CA THR A 260 19.74 19.25 10.23
C THR A 260 18.36 18.63 10.35
N VAL A 261 18.34 17.31 10.53
CA VAL A 261 17.15 16.53 10.82
C VAL A 261 17.21 16.10 12.29
N THR A 262 16.15 16.40 13.01
CA THR A 262 15.94 15.98 14.39
C THR A 262 15.04 14.76 14.42
N PHE A 263 15.47 13.71 15.10
CA PHE A 263 14.66 12.54 15.45
C PHE A 263 14.24 12.62 16.92
N CYS A 264 12.94 12.65 17.19
CA CYS A 264 12.37 12.52 18.52
C CYS A 264 11.66 11.19 18.62
N ALA A 265 12.18 10.29 19.46
CA ALA A 265 11.61 8.95 19.63
C ALA A 265 10.34 9.01 20.50
N PHE A 266 9.23 8.49 19.97
CA PHE A 266 7.95 8.43 20.68
C PHE A 266 7.60 7.04 21.21
N THR A 267 8.16 5.99 20.62
CA THR A 267 7.92 4.60 21.01
C THR A 267 9.20 3.78 20.87
N GLU A 268 9.29 2.67 21.60
CA GLU A 268 10.36 1.70 21.40
C GLU A 268 10.16 0.98 20.06
N ALA A 269 10.87 1.42 19.02
CA ALA A 269 10.75 0.87 17.67
C ALA A 269 11.98 1.20 16.83
N THR A 270 12.24 0.36 15.83
CA THR A 270 13.21 0.65 14.76
C THR A 270 12.51 1.42 13.66
N TYR A 271 13.09 2.54 13.25
CA TYR A 271 12.67 3.31 12.09
C TYR A 271 13.76 3.15 11.02
N ASP A 272 13.34 2.66 9.87
CA ASP A 272 14.23 2.37 8.74
C ASP A 272 13.50 2.76 7.46
N ALA A 273 13.92 3.88 6.87
CA ALA A 273 13.22 4.47 5.74
C ALA A 273 14.19 5.08 4.73
N ALA A 274 13.72 5.13 3.48
CA ALA A 274 14.34 5.90 2.41
C ALA A 274 13.95 7.38 2.54
N VAL A 275 14.94 8.27 2.42
CA VAL A 275 14.76 9.73 2.43
C VAL A 275 15.25 10.28 1.11
N THR A 276 14.41 11.01 0.40
CA THR A 276 14.71 11.51 -0.94
C THR A 276 14.92 13.02 -0.91
N ALA A 277 16.07 13.49 -1.40
CA ALA A 277 16.24 14.90 -1.73
C ALA A 277 15.53 15.19 -3.05
N VAL A 278 14.61 16.15 -3.06
CA VAL A 278 13.79 16.47 -4.24
C VAL A 278 14.19 17.83 -4.80
N SER A 279 14.25 17.91 -6.13
CA SER A 279 14.42 19.14 -6.89
C SER A 279 13.43 19.14 -8.06
N ASN A 280 12.68 20.21 -8.24
CA ASN A 280 11.75 20.38 -9.36
C ASN A 280 12.23 21.40 -10.41
N GLU A 281 13.37 22.06 -10.18
CA GLU A 281 13.97 23.01 -11.13
C GLU A 281 15.44 22.63 -11.40
N PRO A 282 15.86 22.50 -12.67
CA PRO A 282 15.11 22.77 -13.90
C PRO A 282 14.01 21.74 -14.21
N CYS A 283 14.06 20.56 -13.60
CA CYS A 283 12.98 19.57 -13.62
C CYS A 283 13.02 18.64 -12.42
N ALA A 284 11.97 17.82 -12.30
CA ALA A 284 11.79 16.83 -11.24
C ALA A 284 12.88 15.75 -11.29
N ILE A 285 13.81 15.85 -10.36
CA ILE A 285 14.84 14.86 -10.05
C ILE A 285 14.83 14.58 -8.56
N GLY A 286 15.36 13.42 -8.18
CA GLY A 286 15.60 13.12 -6.78
C GLY A 286 16.63 12.03 -6.58
N ASP A 287 17.34 12.13 -5.47
CA ASP A 287 18.29 11.12 -5.04
C ASP A 287 17.91 10.63 -3.63
N THR A 288 18.14 9.34 -3.38
CA THR A 288 17.61 8.65 -2.21
C THR A 288 18.74 8.18 -1.30
N GLY A 289 18.72 8.68 -0.07
CA GLY A 289 19.49 8.17 1.04
C GLY A 289 18.65 7.27 1.94
N ARG A 290 19.26 6.73 2.99
CA ARG A 290 18.61 5.91 4.00
C ARG A 290 18.81 6.50 5.38
N VAL A 291 17.74 6.51 6.18
CA VAL A 291 17.79 6.86 7.60
C VAL A 291 17.47 5.65 8.44
N VAL A 292 18.30 5.39 9.44
CA VAL A 292 18.08 4.34 10.43
C VAL A 292 18.13 4.99 11.81
N SER A 293 17.16 4.64 12.65
CA SER A 293 17.09 5.11 14.03
C SER A 293 16.36 4.10 14.91
N PHE A 294 16.67 4.09 16.20
CA PHE A 294 16.01 3.22 17.16
C PHE A 294 15.55 4.02 18.38
N GLY A 295 14.26 3.99 18.66
CA GLY A 295 13.70 4.49 19.91
C GLY A 295 13.92 3.46 21.01
N TYR A 296 14.55 3.85 22.12
CA TYR A 296 14.81 2.97 23.25
C TYR A 296 14.03 3.41 24.49
N ALA A 297 13.32 2.45 25.08
CA ALA A 297 12.69 2.59 26.38
C ALA A 297 13.40 1.64 27.36
N PRO A 298 14.03 2.13 28.43
CA PRO A 298 14.70 1.27 29.40
C PRO A 298 13.71 0.28 30.03
N PRO A 299 14.13 -0.99 30.27
CA PRO A 299 13.30 -1.99 30.92
C PRO A 299 13.00 -1.60 32.36
N PHE A 300 11.73 -1.67 32.73
CA PHE A 300 11.22 -1.39 34.06
C PHE A 300 10.52 -2.64 34.62
N PRO A 301 11.28 -3.54 35.28
CA PRO A 301 10.70 -4.70 35.93
C PRO A 301 9.84 -4.26 37.12
N LEU A 302 8.65 -4.84 37.21
CA LEU A 302 7.71 -4.66 38.32
C LEU A 302 7.07 -6.01 38.65
N SER A 303 6.67 -6.21 39.90
CA SER A 303 5.98 -7.39 40.37
C SER A 303 4.53 -7.07 40.69
N VAL A 304 3.62 -7.90 40.16
CA VAL A 304 2.19 -7.87 40.47
C VAL A 304 1.88 -9.07 41.37
N LEU A 305 1.49 -8.81 42.62
CA LEU A 305 1.47 -9.80 43.70
C LEU A 305 0.11 -9.83 44.41
N PHE A 306 -0.22 -10.95 45.06
CA PHE A 306 -1.42 -11.04 45.91
C PHE A 306 -1.19 -10.52 47.34
N ASP A 307 0.06 -10.44 47.79
CA ASP A 307 0.47 -9.81 49.05
C ASP A 307 1.71 -8.90 48.83
N ALA A 308 1.96 -7.98 49.77
CA ALA A 308 3.14 -7.13 49.78
C ALA A 308 4.45 -7.92 50.09
N ASN A 309 4.33 -9.18 50.53
CA ASN A 309 5.46 -10.02 50.94
C ASN A 309 6.06 -10.78 49.74
N ILE A 310 7.03 -10.16 49.09
CA ILE A 310 7.71 -10.73 47.92
C ILE A 310 8.43 -12.06 48.26
N GLY A 311 8.08 -13.13 47.54
CA GLY A 311 8.78 -14.42 47.60
C GLY A 311 8.29 -15.40 48.67
N VAL A 312 7.21 -15.06 49.37
CA VAL A 312 6.47 -15.99 50.24
C VAL A 312 5.30 -16.55 49.45
N ALA A 313 4.98 -17.83 49.62
CA ALA A 313 3.77 -18.38 49.01
C ALA A 313 2.54 -17.78 49.72
N ASP A 314 1.76 -16.99 48.99
CA ASP A 314 0.56 -16.37 49.54
C ASP A 314 -0.49 -17.42 49.86
N GLU A 315 -0.98 -17.42 51.09
CA GLU A 315 -2.01 -18.34 51.54
C GLU A 315 -3.28 -17.58 51.90
N ILE A 316 -4.32 -17.78 51.09
CA ILE A 316 -5.62 -17.15 51.26
C ILE A 316 -6.55 -18.18 51.90
N ARG A 317 -6.95 -17.95 53.14
CA ARG A 317 -7.83 -18.85 53.91
C ARG A 317 -9.25 -18.33 54.01
N GLY A 318 -10.22 -19.24 53.96
CA GLY A 318 -11.61 -18.94 54.28
C GLY A 318 -12.42 -20.21 54.55
N THR A 319 -13.54 -20.06 55.25
CA THR A 319 -14.54 -21.11 55.42
C THR A 319 -15.76 -20.86 54.55
N ILE A 320 -16.65 -21.84 54.40
CA ILE A 320 -17.85 -21.71 53.57
C ILE A 320 -18.67 -20.46 53.95
N ALA A 321 -19.12 -19.73 52.91
CA ALA A 321 -19.85 -18.47 53.02
C ALA A 321 -19.06 -17.27 53.60
N ASP A 322 -17.78 -17.45 53.92
CA ASP A 322 -16.92 -16.31 54.20
C ASP A 322 -16.69 -15.51 52.92
N THR A 323 -16.59 -14.20 53.10
CA THR A 323 -16.15 -13.28 52.06
C THR A 323 -14.65 -13.05 52.26
N ILE A 324 -13.86 -13.34 51.22
CA ILE A 324 -12.41 -13.10 51.21
C ILE A 324 -12.08 -11.94 50.27
N ASP A 325 -11.19 -11.08 50.72
CA ASP A 325 -10.67 -9.96 49.94
C ASP A 325 -9.22 -10.27 49.56
N VAL A 326 -8.97 -10.39 48.26
CA VAL A 326 -7.65 -10.67 47.68
C VAL A 326 -7.12 -9.39 47.05
N PRO A 327 -6.09 -8.75 47.65
CA PRO A 327 -5.50 -7.57 47.07
C PRO A 327 -4.66 -7.95 45.84
N ILE A 328 -4.59 -7.05 44.88
CA ILE A 328 -3.64 -7.06 43.79
C ILE A 328 -2.73 -5.87 44.03
N THR A 329 -1.46 -6.14 44.29
CA THR A 329 -0.47 -5.14 44.66
C THR A 329 0.62 -5.04 43.60
N VAL A 330 1.21 -3.86 43.45
CA VAL A 330 2.43 -3.65 42.68
C VAL A 330 3.56 -3.26 43.62
N ASP A 331 4.77 -3.78 43.38
CA ASP A 331 5.91 -3.58 44.26
C ASP A 331 6.53 -2.17 44.18
N ARG A 332 6.23 -1.41 43.12
CA ARG A 332 6.87 -0.12 42.81
C ARG A 332 5.91 0.88 42.17
N ASP A 333 6.19 2.16 42.35
CA ASP A 333 5.53 3.25 41.64
C ASP A 333 5.74 3.10 40.12
N ILE A 334 4.66 3.12 39.35
CA ILE A 334 4.71 2.99 37.88
C ILE A 334 4.79 4.40 37.28
N PRO A 335 5.91 4.76 36.60
CA PRO A 335 6.15 6.14 36.20
C PRO A 335 5.53 6.46 34.83
N GLN A 336 4.33 5.95 34.55
CA GLN A 336 3.58 6.13 33.31
C GLN A 336 2.16 6.58 33.63
N THR A 337 1.71 7.68 33.00
CA THR A 337 0.37 8.24 33.20
C THR A 337 -0.14 8.87 31.90
N PRO A 338 -1.44 8.70 31.55
CA PRO A 338 -2.36 7.70 32.10
C PRO A 338 -1.96 6.26 31.69
N LEU A 339 -2.41 5.26 32.43
CA LEU A 339 -2.11 3.85 32.18
C LEU A 339 -3.36 2.98 32.30
N ASP A 340 -3.64 2.21 31.27
CA ASP A 340 -4.61 1.12 31.31
C ASP A 340 -3.88 -0.16 31.73
N ILE A 341 -4.45 -0.87 32.71
CA ILE A 341 -3.97 -2.16 33.17
C ILE A 341 -5.04 -3.19 32.86
N ASP A 342 -4.67 -4.22 32.12
CA ASP A 342 -5.49 -5.40 31.88
C ASP A 342 -4.77 -6.61 32.45
N LEU A 343 -5.37 -7.26 33.46
CA LEU A 343 -4.77 -8.42 34.10
C LEU A 343 -5.78 -9.57 34.24
N PHE A 344 -5.31 -10.79 34.01
CA PHE A 344 -6.10 -12.00 34.26
C PHE A 344 -5.71 -12.67 35.58
N VAL A 345 -6.70 -12.88 36.44
CA VAL A 345 -6.55 -13.66 37.68
C VAL A 345 -7.18 -15.03 37.46
N ALA A 346 -6.35 -16.07 37.40
CA ALA A 346 -6.82 -17.45 37.33
C ALA A 346 -7.10 -17.98 38.74
N TYR A 347 -8.30 -18.52 38.97
CA TYR A 347 -8.71 -19.12 40.23
C TYR A 347 -9.69 -20.26 39.99
N ASN A 348 -9.85 -21.14 40.99
CA ASN A 348 -10.83 -22.21 40.93
C ASN A 348 -12.24 -21.68 41.19
N ARG A 349 -13.03 -21.48 40.12
CA ARG A 349 -14.42 -21.01 40.19
C ARG A 349 -15.37 -21.91 40.97
N ARG A 350 -14.99 -23.17 41.22
CA ARG A 350 -15.77 -24.03 42.12
C ARG A 350 -15.53 -23.63 43.57
N ALA A 351 -14.28 -23.32 43.93
CA ALA A 351 -13.85 -22.92 45.29
C ALA A 351 -14.31 -21.50 45.64
N LEU A 352 -14.15 -20.57 44.71
CA LEU A 352 -14.40 -19.16 44.90
C LEU A 352 -15.36 -18.63 43.85
N GLN A 353 -16.36 -17.88 44.29
CA GLN A 353 -17.23 -17.10 43.41
C GLN A 353 -16.85 -15.63 43.53
N LEU A 354 -16.51 -14.98 42.41
CA LEU A 354 -16.21 -13.56 42.37
C LEU A 354 -17.50 -12.76 42.55
N ILE A 355 -17.51 -11.83 43.51
CA ILE A 355 -18.65 -10.95 43.79
C ILE A 355 -18.40 -9.55 43.24
N GLY A 356 -17.13 -9.12 43.20
CA GLY A 356 -16.77 -7.83 42.62
C GLY A 356 -15.29 -7.51 42.80
N ALA A 357 -14.90 -6.34 42.31
CA ALA A 357 -13.58 -5.77 42.54
C ALA A 357 -13.72 -4.27 42.79
N THR A 358 -12.77 -3.71 43.53
CA THR A 358 -12.66 -2.27 43.78
C THR A 358 -11.24 -1.82 43.52
N SER A 359 -11.04 -0.56 43.13
CA SER A 359 -9.72 0.03 42.94
C SER A 359 -9.76 1.50 43.34
N THR A 360 -8.62 2.01 43.79
CA THR A 360 -8.40 3.44 44.07
C THR A 360 -8.16 4.26 42.79
N TYR A 361 -7.86 3.60 41.67
CA TYR A 361 -7.50 4.24 40.40
C TYR A 361 -8.65 4.28 39.38
N GLY A 362 -9.81 3.74 39.73
CA GLY A 362 -11.00 3.74 38.89
C GLY A 362 -11.94 2.59 39.22
N THR A 363 -13.08 2.51 38.52
CA THR A 363 -13.99 1.36 38.64
C THR A 363 -13.48 0.22 37.76
N PRO A 364 -13.06 -0.93 38.33
CA PRO A 364 -12.59 -2.05 37.54
C PRO A 364 -13.74 -2.64 36.71
N THR A 365 -13.45 -2.92 35.44
CA THR A 365 -14.33 -3.74 34.60
C THR A 365 -13.94 -5.20 34.77
N LEU A 366 -14.94 -6.04 35.06
CA LEU A 366 -14.75 -7.46 35.32
C LEU A 366 -15.39 -8.32 34.24
N THR A 367 -14.62 -9.26 33.70
CA THR A 367 -15.12 -10.26 32.75
C THR A 367 -14.73 -11.65 33.23
N GLU A 368 -15.68 -12.44 33.72
CA GLU A 368 -15.41 -13.82 34.14
C GLU A 368 -15.21 -14.75 32.92
N SER A 369 -14.26 -15.67 33.04
CA SER A 369 -14.00 -16.74 32.07
C SER A 369 -14.21 -18.11 32.73
N THR A 370 -13.90 -19.20 32.03
CA THR A 370 -14.02 -20.56 32.60
C THR A 370 -13.03 -20.84 33.71
N ASN A 371 -11.88 -20.15 33.73
CA ASN A 371 -10.74 -20.46 34.60
C ASN A 371 -10.29 -19.26 35.47
N GLY A 372 -11.08 -18.19 35.52
CA GLY A 372 -10.71 -16.98 36.26
C GLY A 372 -11.54 -15.77 35.88
N ALA A 373 -11.00 -14.58 36.10
CA ALA A 373 -11.61 -13.31 35.73
C ALA A 373 -10.55 -12.33 35.21
N ASN A 374 -10.95 -11.56 34.20
CA ASN A 374 -10.18 -10.43 33.71
C ASN A 374 -10.54 -9.18 34.49
N VAL A 375 -9.54 -8.41 34.91
CA VAL A 375 -9.67 -7.15 35.65
C VAL A 375 -9.04 -6.05 34.82
N VAL A 376 -9.87 -5.13 34.32
CA VAL A 376 -9.43 -4.01 33.52
C VAL A 376 -9.60 -2.71 34.29
N LEU A 377 -8.51 -1.97 34.47
CA LEU A 377 -8.46 -0.63 35.04
C LEU A 377 -8.05 0.34 33.93
N ASN A 378 -8.95 1.24 33.53
CA ASN A 378 -8.68 2.21 32.46
C ASN A 378 -8.34 3.59 33.05
N GLY A 379 -7.40 4.29 32.42
CA GLY A 379 -7.05 5.67 32.70
C GLY A 379 -6.43 5.89 34.07
N CYS A 380 -5.68 4.90 34.59
CA CYS A 380 -5.05 5.04 35.91
C CYS A 380 -4.01 6.16 35.88
N ASP A 381 -4.09 7.07 36.84
CA ASP A 381 -3.11 8.14 37.03
C ASP A 381 -2.25 7.85 38.26
N SER A 382 -0.94 8.05 38.11
CA SER A 382 0.06 8.06 39.19
C SER A 382 0.02 6.83 40.09
N ILE A 383 0.06 5.64 39.48
CA ILE A 383 0.02 4.36 40.22
C ILE A 383 1.20 4.25 41.16
N ARG A 384 0.91 4.21 42.46
CA ARG A 384 1.88 4.01 43.54
C ARG A 384 2.06 2.54 43.86
N ALA A 385 3.23 2.21 44.41
CA ALA A 385 3.49 0.93 45.04
C ALA A 385 2.40 0.63 46.09
N GLY A 386 1.98 -0.64 46.14
CA GLY A 386 0.90 -1.12 47.00
C GLY A 386 -0.32 -1.58 46.21
N GLN A 387 -1.47 -1.60 46.88
CA GLN A 387 -2.71 -2.16 46.33
C GLN A 387 -3.27 -1.33 45.17
N ILE A 388 -3.41 -1.96 44.00
CA ILE A 388 -4.01 -1.37 42.80
C ILE A 388 -5.45 -1.83 42.57
N ALA A 389 -5.82 -3.02 43.06
CA ALA A 389 -7.19 -3.52 43.05
C ALA A 389 -7.42 -4.45 44.25
N LEU A 390 -8.68 -4.63 44.64
CA LEU A 390 -9.12 -5.58 45.64
C LEU A 390 -10.22 -6.44 45.02
N MET A 391 -9.95 -7.71 44.83
CA MET A 391 -10.94 -8.68 44.36
C MET A 391 -11.66 -9.32 45.53
N ARG A 392 -12.99 -9.32 45.50
CA ARG A 392 -13.83 -9.88 46.56
C ARG A 392 -14.48 -11.16 46.11
N PHE A 393 -14.25 -12.24 46.85
CA PHE A 393 -14.83 -13.54 46.57
C PHE A 393 -15.69 -14.02 47.73
N ILE A 394 -16.68 -14.85 47.45
CA ILE A 394 -17.34 -15.71 48.44
C ILE A 394 -16.83 -17.14 48.28
N VAL A 395 -16.53 -17.77 49.40
CA VAL A 395 -16.11 -19.17 49.43
C VAL A 395 -17.35 -20.06 49.20
N ALA A 396 -17.37 -20.75 48.06
CA ALA A 396 -18.53 -21.49 47.57
C ALA A 396 -18.49 -23.00 47.90
N VAL A 397 -17.36 -23.53 48.39
CA VAL A 397 -17.18 -24.98 48.63
C VAL A 397 -17.38 -25.35 50.11
N PRO A 398 -18.14 -26.42 50.40
CA PRO A 398 -18.39 -26.93 51.75
C PRO A 398 -17.34 -27.94 52.28
N ASP A 399 -16.44 -28.42 51.42
CA ASP A 399 -15.35 -29.36 51.72
C ASP A 399 -13.96 -28.68 51.67
N SER A 400 -12.95 -29.27 52.32
CA SER A 400 -11.61 -28.71 52.31
C SER A 400 -10.98 -28.86 50.91
N ILE A 401 -10.69 -27.73 50.26
CA ILE A 401 -10.00 -27.71 48.97
C ILE A 401 -8.80 -26.76 49.04
N THR A 402 -7.68 -27.22 48.51
CA THR A 402 -6.54 -26.34 48.22
C THR A 402 -6.42 -26.19 46.71
N SER A 403 -6.53 -24.95 46.21
CA SER A 403 -6.41 -24.64 44.79
C SER A 403 -5.51 -23.43 44.55
N PRO A 404 -4.75 -23.39 43.44
CA PRO A 404 -3.93 -22.23 43.13
C PRO A 404 -4.79 -21.03 42.73
N ILE A 405 -4.30 -19.83 43.06
CA ILE A 405 -4.71 -18.56 42.46
C ILE A 405 -3.46 -17.93 41.85
N ARG A 406 -3.55 -17.47 40.60
CA ARG A 406 -2.37 -17.01 39.86
C ARG A 406 -2.65 -15.78 39.00
N ILE A 407 -1.64 -14.94 38.89
CA ILE A 407 -1.49 -13.91 37.86
C ILE A 407 -0.30 -14.35 37.03
N ASP A 408 -0.49 -14.64 35.75
CA ASP A 408 0.62 -15.02 34.89
C ASP A 408 1.29 -13.77 34.30
N ARG A 409 2.62 -13.75 34.16
CA ARG A 409 3.35 -12.61 33.58
C ARG A 409 2.79 -12.16 32.21
N GLN A 410 2.42 -13.12 31.37
CA GLN A 410 1.88 -12.86 30.03
C GLN A 410 0.46 -12.32 30.04
N SER A 411 -0.20 -12.39 31.20
CA SER A 411 -1.58 -11.96 31.37
C SER A 411 -1.74 -10.56 31.93
N VAL A 412 -0.63 -9.87 32.23
CA VAL A 412 -0.62 -8.46 32.62
C VAL A 412 -0.21 -7.63 31.40
N LEU A 413 -1.15 -6.88 30.88
CA LEU A 413 -0.99 -6.00 29.72
C LEU A 413 -1.14 -4.54 30.15
N PHE A 414 -0.35 -3.69 29.52
CA PHE A 414 -0.34 -2.26 29.76
C PHE A 414 -0.63 -1.53 28.46
N ALA A 415 -1.55 -0.57 28.49
CA ALA A 415 -1.80 0.33 27.38
C ALA A 415 -1.82 1.78 27.87
N SER A 416 -1.47 2.72 26.99
CA SER A 416 -1.44 4.14 27.31
C SER A 416 -1.64 4.93 26.03
N ASP A 417 -2.33 6.05 26.11
CA ASP A 417 -2.41 7.05 25.05
C ASP A 417 -1.11 7.87 24.92
N SER A 418 -0.22 7.73 25.90
CA SER A 418 1.02 8.48 26.04
C SER A 418 2.23 7.60 25.71
N ALA A 419 3.28 8.23 25.18
CA ALA A 419 4.54 7.55 24.88
C ALA A 419 5.11 6.84 26.12
N PHE A 420 5.26 5.51 26.03
CA PHE A 420 5.96 4.69 27.02
C PHE A 420 7.45 5.01 26.99
N TRP A 421 7.89 5.82 27.95
CA TRP A 421 9.31 6.16 28.10
C TRP A 421 10.07 5.15 28.95
N VAL A 422 9.36 4.20 29.57
CA VAL A 422 9.90 2.98 30.16
C VAL A 422 9.13 1.78 29.62
N LYS A 423 9.82 0.65 29.48
CA LYS A 423 9.20 -0.62 29.07
C LYS A 423 8.78 -1.40 30.30
N LEU A 424 7.49 -1.40 30.62
CA LEU A 424 6.96 -2.14 31.77
C LEU A 424 7.08 -3.64 31.55
N ILE A 425 7.73 -4.32 32.50
CA ILE A 425 7.96 -5.77 32.47
C ILE A 425 7.36 -6.37 33.74
N PRO A 426 6.12 -6.88 33.70
CA PRO A 426 5.49 -7.45 34.87
C PRO A 426 6.09 -8.83 35.19
N SER A 427 6.16 -9.16 36.47
CA SER A 427 6.18 -10.53 36.97
C SER A 427 4.83 -10.84 37.59
N GLY A 428 4.30 -12.01 37.31
CA GLY A 428 3.10 -12.50 37.95
C GLY A 428 3.40 -13.14 39.31
N ASP A 429 2.37 -13.74 39.91
CA ASP A 429 2.42 -14.35 41.22
C ASP A 429 1.54 -15.59 41.31
N THR A 430 1.81 -16.47 42.26
CA THR A 430 1.03 -17.69 42.51
C THR A 430 0.82 -17.88 44.01
N GLY A 431 -0.42 -17.66 44.43
CA GLY A 431 -0.91 -17.98 45.76
C GLY A 431 -1.65 -19.32 45.81
N ARG A 432 -2.01 -19.73 47.02
CA ARG A 432 -2.83 -20.90 47.32
C ARG A 432 -4.06 -20.46 48.10
N VAL A 433 -5.21 -20.83 47.58
CA VAL A 433 -6.49 -20.70 48.28
C VAL A 433 -6.72 -21.98 49.05
N VAL A 434 -6.83 -21.88 50.37
CA VAL A 434 -7.13 -22.98 51.28
C VAL A 434 -8.52 -22.74 51.85
N VAL A 435 -9.48 -23.53 51.40
CA VAL A 435 -10.83 -23.54 51.98
C VAL A 435 -10.84 -24.56 53.11
N ASP A 436 -11.12 -24.11 54.33
CA ASP A 436 -11.21 -24.96 55.51
C ASP A 436 -12.64 -25.53 55.65
N GLY A 437 -12.75 -26.84 55.84
CA GLY A 437 -14.05 -27.52 56.00
C GLY A 437 -14.63 -27.26 57.39
N ARG A 438 -15.87 -26.75 57.47
CA ARG A 438 -16.54 -26.45 58.75
C ARG A 438 -17.47 -27.56 59.25
N CYS A 439 -18.01 -28.39 58.35
CA CYS A 439 -19.16 -29.25 58.66
C CYS A 439 -18.98 -30.73 58.25
N ASN A 440 -17.77 -31.18 57.89
CA ASN A 440 -17.53 -32.54 57.40
C ASN A 440 -18.54 -32.94 56.29
N ILE A 441 -18.93 -31.97 55.45
CA ILE A 441 -19.91 -32.15 54.40
C ILE A 441 -19.17 -32.76 53.21
N THR A 442 -19.35 -34.06 53.02
CA THR A 442 -18.73 -34.80 51.91
C THR A 442 -19.40 -34.54 50.56
N ARG A 443 -20.54 -33.83 50.53
CA ARG A 443 -21.22 -33.48 49.28
C ARG A 443 -22.31 -32.41 49.41
N LEU A 444 -22.38 -31.53 48.41
CA LEU A 444 -23.45 -30.53 48.25
C LEU A 444 -23.74 -30.42 46.75
N ASN A 445 -24.99 -30.69 46.35
CA ASN A 445 -25.42 -30.75 44.95
C ASN A 445 -26.39 -29.59 44.67
N PHE A 446 -25.99 -28.68 43.78
CA PHE A 446 -26.74 -27.46 43.45
C PHE A 446 -27.73 -27.62 42.27
N ARG A 447 -28.06 -28.85 41.87
CA ARG A 447 -29.06 -29.11 40.80
C ARG A 447 -30.45 -29.28 41.40
N GLY A 448 -31.43 -28.50 40.91
CA GLY A 448 -32.85 -28.70 41.23
C GLY A 448 -33.42 -29.94 40.52
N GLY A 449 -34.00 -30.86 41.28
CA GLY A 449 -34.60 -32.12 40.81
C GLY A 449 -34.88 -33.06 41.99
N LEU A 450 -35.73 -34.08 41.79
CA LEU A 450 -36.02 -35.10 42.82
C LEU A 450 -35.63 -36.47 42.27
N ASN A 451 -34.90 -37.25 43.06
CA ASN A 451 -34.72 -38.68 42.76
C ASN A 451 -36.06 -39.39 43.01
N ARG A 452 -36.66 -39.96 41.97
CA ARG A 452 -37.94 -40.67 42.09
C ARG A 452 -38.10 -41.75 41.02
N LEU A 453 -38.81 -42.80 41.38
CA LEU A 453 -39.37 -43.77 40.46
C LEU A 453 -40.88 -43.53 40.47
N ASN A 454 -41.47 -43.20 39.33
CA ASN A 454 -42.91 -42.99 39.23
C ASN A 454 -43.65 -44.34 39.17
N ALA A 455 -44.92 -44.32 39.59
CA ALA A 455 -45.80 -45.46 39.45
C ALA A 455 -45.86 -45.95 38.00
N ALA A 456 -45.90 -47.27 37.84
CA ALA A 456 -45.90 -47.92 36.54
C ALA A 456 -47.22 -47.67 35.78
N VAL A 457 -47.14 -47.44 34.47
CA VAL A 457 -48.31 -47.10 33.63
C VAL A 457 -48.34 -47.94 32.34
N PRO A 458 -49.45 -48.64 32.01
CA PRO A 458 -50.65 -48.83 32.83
C PRO A 458 -50.42 -49.82 33.98
N ASN A 459 -51.22 -49.73 35.05
CA ASN A 459 -51.22 -50.69 36.15
C ASN A 459 -52.66 -50.87 36.65
N PRO A 460 -53.33 -52.02 36.40
CA PRO A 460 -52.76 -53.27 35.88
C PRO A 460 -52.36 -53.22 34.39
N ALA A 461 -51.31 -53.97 34.02
CA ALA A 461 -50.81 -54.09 32.65
C ALA A 461 -51.20 -55.44 32.02
N SER A 462 -51.49 -55.45 30.72
CA SER A 462 -51.83 -56.68 29.96
C SER A 462 -50.90 -56.98 28.79
N THR A 463 -50.27 -55.96 28.20
CA THR A 463 -49.36 -56.12 27.04
C THR A 463 -48.01 -55.44 27.26
N SER A 464 -48.00 -54.19 27.72
CA SER A 464 -46.77 -53.47 28.05
C SER A 464 -46.95 -52.57 29.26
N ILE A 465 -45.84 -52.22 29.90
CA ILE A 465 -45.81 -51.30 31.04
C ILE A 465 -44.59 -50.39 30.95
N ALA A 466 -44.78 -49.11 31.30
CA ALA A 466 -43.74 -48.11 31.32
C ALA A 466 -43.41 -47.67 32.75
N PHE A 467 -42.12 -47.42 33.01
CA PHE A 467 -41.59 -46.85 34.23
C PHE A 467 -40.81 -45.58 33.92
N ASP A 468 -41.21 -44.47 34.55
CA ASP A 468 -40.45 -43.23 34.48
C ASP A 468 -39.57 -43.10 35.74
N VAL A 469 -38.25 -43.00 35.54
CA VAL A 469 -37.28 -42.82 36.61
C VAL A 469 -36.48 -41.53 36.42
N GLU A 470 -36.30 -40.79 37.51
CA GLU A 470 -35.54 -39.55 37.56
C GLU A 470 -34.45 -39.69 38.61
N PHE A 471 -33.19 -39.47 38.22
CA PHE A 471 -32.07 -39.45 39.16
C PHE A 471 -31.06 -38.37 38.76
N MET A 472 -30.50 -37.67 39.74
CA MET A 472 -29.67 -36.47 39.49
C MET A 472 -28.19 -36.75 39.26
N GLU A 473 -27.73 -37.95 39.62
CA GLU A 473 -26.31 -38.26 39.66
C GLU A 473 -25.90 -39.20 38.55
N ASP A 474 -24.78 -38.89 37.91
CA ASP A 474 -24.13 -39.83 37.02
C ASP A 474 -23.72 -41.07 37.83
N GLY A 475 -24.09 -42.24 37.34
CA GLY A 475 -23.90 -43.48 38.06
C GLY A 475 -24.11 -44.69 37.18
N HIS A 476 -24.16 -45.86 37.83
CA HIS A 476 -24.34 -47.15 37.19
C HIS A 476 -25.75 -47.68 37.53
N PRO A 477 -26.83 -47.07 37.01
CA PRO A 477 -28.18 -47.43 37.40
C PRO A 477 -28.53 -48.84 36.93
N ARG A 478 -29.13 -49.61 37.85
CA ARG A 478 -29.67 -50.93 37.63
C ARG A 478 -31.15 -50.89 37.91
N MET A 479 -31.93 -51.54 37.06
CA MET A 479 -33.37 -51.61 37.22
C MET A 479 -33.85 -52.99 36.85
N ASN A 480 -34.34 -53.72 37.85
CA ASN A 480 -34.78 -55.09 37.72
C ASN A 480 -36.27 -55.20 38.03
N VAL A 481 -36.93 -56.14 37.38
CA VAL A 481 -38.32 -56.50 37.65
C VAL A 481 -38.32 -57.88 38.30
N VAL A 482 -38.87 -57.96 39.51
CA VAL A 482 -38.93 -59.19 40.31
C VAL A 482 -40.38 -59.60 40.55
N ASN A 483 -40.62 -60.90 40.68
CA ASN A 483 -41.93 -61.40 41.10
C ASN A 483 -42.11 -61.30 42.63
N ALA A 484 -43.29 -61.67 43.15
CA ALA A 484 -43.57 -61.67 44.58
C ALA A 484 -42.67 -62.59 45.43
N ALA A 485 -41.94 -63.54 44.82
CA ALA A 485 -40.95 -64.39 45.48
C ALA A 485 -39.52 -63.80 45.43
N GLY A 486 -39.33 -62.63 44.83
CA GLY A 486 -38.02 -61.96 44.71
C GLY A 486 -37.14 -62.50 43.57
N ILE A 487 -37.70 -63.30 42.66
CA ILE A 487 -36.96 -63.83 41.49
C ILE A 487 -36.96 -62.77 40.39
N ASP A 488 -35.79 -62.44 39.84
CA ASP A 488 -35.62 -61.55 38.70
C ASP A 488 -36.29 -62.14 37.44
N ILE A 489 -37.17 -61.35 36.84
CA ILE A 489 -37.96 -61.68 35.64
C ILE A 489 -37.44 -60.92 34.42
N ALA A 490 -37.01 -59.67 34.61
CA ALA A 490 -36.44 -58.85 33.55
C ALA A 490 -35.45 -57.82 34.12
N GLN A 491 -34.48 -57.41 33.31
CA GLN A 491 -33.55 -56.33 33.62
C GLN A 491 -33.71 -55.22 32.59
N LEU A 492 -34.14 -54.05 33.05
CA LEU A 492 -34.41 -52.85 32.23
C LEU A 492 -33.20 -51.93 32.15
N MET A 493 -32.31 -51.96 33.16
CA MET A 493 -31.03 -51.25 33.13
C MET A 493 -29.90 -52.16 33.64
N THR A 494 -28.81 -52.21 32.90
CA THR A 494 -27.70 -53.16 33.08
C THR A 494 -26.62 -52.69 34.07
N GLY A 495 -26.63 -51.42 34.48
CA GLY A 495 -25.57 -50.83 35.30
C GLY A 495 -24.44 -50.16 34.50
N GLU A 496 -24.63 -49.94 33.20
CA GLU A 496 -23.71 -49.11 32.41
C GLU A 496 -23.75 -47.64 32.88
N PRO A 497 -22.64 -46.89 32.75
CA PRO A 497 -22.58 -45.51 33.20
C PRO A 497 -23.57 -44.63 32.42
N LEU A 498 -24.51 -44.04 33.14
CA LEU A 498 -25.53 -43.13 32.61
C LEU A 498 -25.47 -41.81 33.37
N GLY A 499 -25.61 -40.71 32.64
CA GLY A 499 -25.71 -39.37 33.24
C GLY A 499 -26.99 -39.23 34.06
N GLY A 500 -27.01 -38.32 35.04
CA GLY A 500 -28.24 -37.95 35.74
C GLY A 500 -29.28 -37.36 34.77
N GLY A 501 -30.52 -37.84 34.83
CA GLY A 501 -31.60 -37.43 33.93
C GLY A 501 -32.94 -38.09 34.23
N ARG A 502 -33.91 -37.87 33.33
CA ARG A 502 -35.21 -38.54 33.32
C ARG A 502 -35.21 -39.60 32.22
N TYR A 503 -35.59 -40.81 32.58
CA TYR A 503 -35.60 -41.97 31.70
C TYR A 503 -36.97 -42.63 31.75
N ARG A 504 -37.45 -43.06 30.59
CA ARG A 504 -38.66 -43.88 30.45
C ARG A 504 -38.25 -45.25 29.92
N LEU A 505 -38.62 -46.29 30.63
CA LEU A 505 -38.28 -47.68 30.32
C LEU A 505 -39.57 -48.45 30.11
N GLU A 506 -39.63 -49.24 29.03
CA GLU A 506 -40.82 -50.00 28.66
C GLU A 506 -40.50 -51.50 28.70
N LEU A 507 -41.43 -52.28 29.26
CA LEU A 507 -41.34 -53.73 29.35
C LEU A 507 -42.57 -54.36 28.68
N ASP A 508 -42.34 -55.33 27.81
CA ASP A 508 -43.39 -56.22 27.31
C ASP A 508 -43.72 -57.27 28.37
N VAL A 509 -44.99 -57.35 28.76
CA VAL A 509 -45.49 -58.26 29.81
C VAL A 509 -46.36 -59.39 29.26
N THR A 510 -46.46 -59.54 27.94
CA THR A 510 -47.33 -60.52 27.27
C THR A 510 -47.02 -61.97 27.71
N ASP A 511 -45.73 -62.28 27.83
CA ASP A 511 -45.24 -63.60 28.21
C ASP A 511 -45.05 -63.77 29.73
N ILE A 512 -45.34 -62.72 30.51
CA ILE A 512 -45.26 -62.75 31.97
C ILE A 512 -46.59 -63.27 32.53
N PRO A 513 -46.60 -64.26 33.46
CA PRO A 513 -47.84 -64.74 34.09
C PRO A 513 -48.61 -63.63 34.82
N ALA A 514 -49.93 -63.79 34.96
CA ALA A 514 -50.72 -62.86 35.76
C ALA A 514 -50.29 -62.94 37.23
N GLY A 515 -50.05 -61.79 37.86
CA GLY A 515 -49.49 -61.73 39.20
C GLY A 515 -49.02 -60.33 39.63
N ILE A 516 -48.47 -60.25 40.85
CA ILE A 516 -47.89 -59.03 41.42
C ILE A 516 -46.38 -59.06 41.22
N TYR A 517 -45.85 -57.95 40.70
CA TYR A 517 -44.44 -57.74 40.40
C TYR A 517 -43.95 -56.42 41.00
N TYR A 518 -42.64 -56.32 41.18
CA TYR A 518 -41.98 -55.13 41.71
C TYR A 518 -40.84 -54.71 40.78
N CYS A 519 -40.75 -53.43 40.47
CA CYS A 519 -39.61 -52.86 39.79
C CYS A 519 -38.68 -52.20 40.80
N VAL A 520 -37.44 -52.65 40.87
CA VAL A 520 -36.41 -52.20 41.81
C VAL A 520 -35.38 -51.41 41.03
N PHE A 521 -35.31 -50.11 41.29
CA PHE A 521 -34.26 -49.23 40.77
C PHE A 521 -33.18 -49.04 41.83
N ASP A 522 -31.91 -49.08 41.43
CA ASP A 522 -30.74 -48.80 42.28
C ASP A 522 -29.61 -48.19 41.45
N ASN A 523 -29.12 -47.01 41.83
CA ASN A 523 -27.93 -46.40 41.23
C ASN A 523 -26.74 -46.27 42.20
N GLY A 524 -26.76 -47.03 43.29
CA GLY A 524 -25.79 -47.03 44.38
C GLY A 524 -26.09 -46.01 45.48
N ARG A 525 -26.82 -44.93 45.17
CA ARG A 525 -27.13 -43.84 46.12
C ARG A 525 -28.62 -43.57 46.30
N PHE A 526 -29.43 -43.95 45.31
CA PHE A 526 -30.87 -43.92 45.35
C PHE A 526 -31.39 -45.30 44.99
N ARG A 527 -32.22 -45.85 45.88
CA ARG A 527 -32.92 -47.11 45.67
C ARG A 527 -34.41 -46.89 45.87
N ALA A 528 -35.20 -47.32 44.90
CA ALA A 528 -36.65 -47.22 44.93
C ALA A 528 -37.29 -48.50 44.40
N VAL A 529 -38.50 -48.78 44.89
CA VAL A 529 -39.26 -49.97 44.51
C VAL A 529 -40.68 -49.56 44.19
N GLU A 530 -41.19 -49.97 43.02
CA GLU A 530 -42.57 -49.74 42.63
C GLU A 530 -43.30 -51.03 42.28
N ARG A 531 -44.55 -51.14 42.76
CA ARG A 531 -45.38 -52.33 42.60
C ARG A 531 -46.31 -52.21 41.40
N PHE A 532 -46.41 -53.27 40.59
CA PHE A 532 -47.39 -53.37 39.52
C PHE A 532 -48.02 -54.75 39.41
N VAL A 533 -49.16 -54.82 38.72
CA VAL A 533 -49.96 -56.03 38.55
C VAL A 533 -50.06 -56.35 37.06
N VAL A 534 -49.78 -57.59 36.69
CA VAL A 534 -50.02 -58.11 35.34
C VAL A 534 -51.34 -58.88 35.35
N VAL A 535 -52.23 -58.57 34.41
CA VAL A 535 -53.53 -59.24 34.21
C VAL A 535 -53.61 -59.81 32.79
N LYS A 536 -54.28 -60.96 32.63
CA LYS A 536 -54.52 -61.59 31.33
C LYS A 536 -56.00 -61.62 31.00
#